data_AF-A0A9E3A4K9-F1
#
_entry.id   AF-A0A9E3A4K9-F1
#
_cell.length_a   1.000
_cell.length_b   1.000
_cell.length_c   1.000
_cell.angle_alpha   90.00
_cell.angle_beta   90.00
_cell.angle_gamma   90.00
#
_symmetry.space_group_name_H-M   'P 1'
#
loop_
_entity.id
_entity.type
_entity.pdbx_description
1 polymer ?
#
loop_
_entity_poly.entity_id
_entity_poly.type
_entity_poly.pdbx_seq_one_letter_code
_entity_poly.pdbx_strand_id
1 'polypeptide(L)' 'MQLVIGNKNYSSWSLRPWIAMKVLGIAFDEVRIRLSQP' A
#
# COMPACT_ATOMS: atom_id res chain seq x y z
N MET A 1 7.39 9.48 4.50
CA MET A 1 7.55 8.70 3.25
C MET A 1 6.17 8.24 2.82
N GLN A 2 5.80 8.38 1.55
CA GLN A 2 4.44 8.06 1.08
C GLN A 2 4.41 6.68 0.41
N LEU A 3 3.47 5.83 0.82
CA LEU A 3 3.21 4.54 0.23
C LEU A 3 1.91 4.62 -0.60
N VAL A 4 2.06 4.67 -1.92
CA VAL A 4 0.93 4.69 -2.85
C VAL A 4 0.53 3.26 -3.20
N ILE A 5 -0.69 2.85 -2.86
CA ILE A 5 -1.20 1.50 -3.10
C ILE A 5 -2.61 1.53 -3.69
N GLY A 6 -2.96 0.52 -4.49
CA GLY A 6 -4.31 0.40 -5.03
C GLY A 6 -5.28 -0.24 -4.04
N ASN A 7 -5.13 -1.55 -3.85
CA ASN A 7 -5.94 -2.31 -2.90
C ASN A 7 -5.11 -3.43 -2.27
N LYS A 8 -4.69 -3.25 -1.02
CA LYS A 8 -3.95 -4.26 -0.26
C LYS A 8 -4.73 -5.55 0.02
N ASN A 9 -6.07 -5.53 -0.05
CA ASN A 9 -6.89 -6.72 0.18
C ASN A 9 -7.07 -7.57 -1.09
N TYR A 10 -6.77 -7.02 -2.27
CA TYR A 10 -7.01 -7.68 -3.56
C TYR A 10 -5.74 -7.83 -4.41
N SER A 11 -4.71 -7.01 -4.17
CA SER A 11 -3.44 -7.07 -4.89
C SER A 11 -2.32 -7.44 -3.93
N SER A 12 -1.72 -8.62 -4.17
CA SER A 12 -0.50 -9.05 -3.46
C SER A 12 0.64 -8.04 -3.60
N TRP A 13 0.70 -7.33 -4.73
CA TRP A 13 1.68 -6.26 -4.97
C TRP A 13 1.44 -5.01 -4.12
N SER A 14 0.18 -4.71 -3.75
CA SER A 14 -0.13 -3.66 -2.79
C SER A 14 0.08 -4.10 -1.34
N LEU A 15 -0.15 -5.38 -1.03
CA LEU A 15 -0.07 -5.91 0.33
C LEU A 15 1.36 -6.05 0.85
N ARG A 16 2.24 -6.63 0.03
CA ARG A 16 3.63 -6.92 0.42
C ARG A 16 4.40 -5.69 0.95
N PRO A 17 4.45 -4.55 0.22
CA PRO A 17 5.16 -3.38 0.74
C PRO A 17 4.48 -2.80 1.99
N TRP A 18 3.14 -2.84 2.07
CA TRP A 18 2.41 -2.39 3.27
C TRP A 18 2.77 -3.21 4.52
N ILE A 19 2.79 -4.54 4.40
CA ILE A 19 3.19 -5.43 5.51
C ILE A 19 4.65 -5.19 5.87
N ALA A 20 5.55 -5.08 4.89
CA ALA A 20 6.96 -4.84 5.15
C ALA A 20 7.17 -3.57 5.99
N MET A 21 6.51 -2.47 5.63
CA MET A 21 6.63 -1.22 6.39
C MET A 21 6.03 -1.33 7.80
N LYS A 22 4.91 -2.05 7.97
CA LYS A 22 4.30 -2.29 9.29
C LYS A 22 5.16 -3.18 10.19
N VAL A 23 5.69 -4.28 9.66
CA VAL A 23 6.53 -5.22 10.41
C VAL A 23 7.86 -4.58 10.81
N LEU A 24 8.44 -3.76 9.94
CA LEU A 24 9.68 -3.03 10.22
C LEU A 24 9.47 -1.76 11.05
N GLY A 25 8.23 -1.43 11.43
CA GLY A 25 7.91 -0.24 12.23
C GLY A 25 8.22 1.09 11.52
N ILE A 26 8.30 1.10 10.19
CA ILE A 26 8.63 2.29 9.41
C ILE A 26 7.38 3.17 9.34
N ALA A 27 7.50 4.44 9.73
CA ALA A 27 6.41 5.40 9.58
C ALA A 27 6.20 5.74 8.08
N PHE A 28 4.96 5.62 7.63
CA PHE A 28 4.58 5.98 6.26
C PHE A 28 3.15 6.50 6.17
N ASP A 29 2.93 7.36 5.20
CA ASP A 29 1.61 7.85 4.82
C ASP A 29 1.02 6.94 3.75
N GLU A 30 -0.11 6.30 4.03
CA GLU A 30 -0.81 5.43 3.09
C GLU A 30 -1.69 6.26 2.15
N VAL A 31 -1.37 6.25 0.85
CA VAL A 31 -2.18 6.89 -0.19
C VAL A 31 -2.85 5.81 -1.03
N ARG A 32 -4.17 5.72 -0.95
CA ARG A 32 -4.93 4.72 -1.69
C ARG A 32 -5.45 5.28 -3.02
N ILE A 33 -5.09 4.65 -4.14
CA ILE A 33 -5.57 5.02 -5.48
C ILE A 33 -6.60 4.04 -6.02
N ARG A 34 -7.58 4.54 -6.78
CA ARG A 34 -8.49 3.69 -7.55
C ARG A 34 -7.83 3.33 -8.88
N LEU A 35 -7.61 2.04 -9.11
CA LEU A 35 -6.94 1.55 -10.33
C LEU A 35 -7.86 1.42 -11.54
N SER A 36 -9.19 1.45 -11.34
CA SER A 36 -10.19 1.19 -12.37
C SER A 36 -10.99 2.44 -12.76
N GLN A 37 -10.34 3.59 -12.82
CA GLN A 37 -10.97 4.80 -13.35
C GLN A 37 -10.87 4.78 -14.89
N PRO A 38 -11.96 5.06 -15.61
CA PRO A 38 -11.92 5.22 -17.07
C PRO A 38 -11.08 6.42 -17.50
#